data_AF-A0AAJ4D1S7-F1
#
_entry.id   AF-A0AAJ4D1S7-F1
#
_cell.length_a   1.000
_cell.length_b   1.000
_cell.length_c   1.000
_cell.angle_alpha   90.00
_cell.angle_beta   90.00
_cell.angle_gamma   90.00
#
_symmetry.space_group_name_H-M   'P 1'
#
loop_
_entity.id
_entity.type
_entity.pdbx_description
1 polymer ?
#
loop_
_entity_poly.entity_id
_entity_poly.type
_entity_poly.pdbx_seq_one_letter_code
_entity_poly.pdbx_strand_id
1 'polypeptide(L)'
;MRNGRVRIDIEGVNRVVRALEYEGLVRDIGNTTEAYTRKMANESASYAPVKTGKLRNSIAASPEEIDQTTWEYGSDVDYAKIQEYTNKTHKAFIRKSVWNNELPYTEKINSLVRQLGR
;
A
#
# COMPACT_ATOMS: atom_id res chain seq x y z
N MET A 1 -8.35 4.86 -18.21
CA MET A 1 -8.74 5.13 -16.81
C MET A 1 -8.46 3.87 -16.00
N ARG A 2 -7.70 3.93 -14.91
CA ARG A 2 -7.36 2.76 -14.06
C ARG A 2 -8.40 2.64 -12.93
N ASN A 3 -8.93 1.44 -12.67
CA ASN A 3 -10.04 1.19 -11.73
C ASN A 3 -9.59 0.40 -10.49
N GLY A 4 -9.99 0.82 -9.28
CA GLY A 4 -9.79 0.06 -8.04
C GLY A 4 -8.40 0.23 -7.40
N ARG A 5 -8.01 1.49 -7.13
CA ARG A 5 -6.73 1.83 -6.50
C ARG A 5 -6.91 2.06 -5.00
N VAL A 6 -5.88 1.71 -4.24
CA VAL A 6 -5.72 2.11 -2.84
C VAL A 6 -4.46 2.95 -2.73
N ARG A 7 -4.62 4.11 -2.11
CA ARG A 7 -3.51 4.99 -1.72
C ARG A 7 -3.06 4.64 -0.31
N ILE A 8 -1.76 4.57 -0.13
CA ILE A 8 -1.07 4.41 1.15
C ILE A 8 -0.34 5.72 1.42
N ASP A 9 -0.87 6.49 2.35
CA ASP A 9 -0.31 7.76 2.79
C ASP A 9 -0.15 7.77 4.32
N ILE A 10 0.69 8.70 4.79
CA ILE A 10 0.81 8.98 6.22
C ILE A 10 0.47 10.45 6.45
N GLU A 11 -0.65 10.67 7.12
CA GLU A 11 -1.04 11.99 7.58
C GLU A 11 -0.31 12.33 8.90
N GLY A 12 0.11 13.60 9.04
CA GLY A 12 0.73 14.11 10.28
C GLY A 12 2.27 14.04 10.34
N VAL A 13 2.92 13.20 9.54
CA VAL A 13 4.39 13.13 9.43
C VAL A 13 4.98 14.45 8.95
N ASN A 14 4.29 15.15 8.04
CA ASN A 14 4.74 16.43 7.49
C ASN A 14 4.99 17.51 8.56
N ARG A 15 4.26 17.51 9.69
CA ARG A 15 4.53 18.46 10.79
C ARG A 15 5.84 18.14 11.51
N VAL A 16 6.11 16.86 11.75
CA VAL A 16 7.30 16.39 12.49
C VAL A 16 8.55 16.49 11.62
N VAL A 17 8.44 16.09 10.35
CA VAL A 17 9.52 16.17 9.36
C VAL A 17 9.96 17.61 9.12
N ARG A 18 9.01 18.54 8.93
CA ARG A 18 9.34 19.96 8.75
C ARG A 18 9.97 20.58 9.99
N ALA A 19 9.61 20.11 11.19
CA ALA A 19 10.15 20.63 12.44
C ALA A 19 11.58 20.14 12.74
N LEU A 20 11.99 19.01 12.16
CA LEU A 20 13.29 18.38 12.45
C LEU A 20 14.33 18.55 11.34
N GLU A 21 13.95 19.06 10.16
CA GLU A 21 14.81 19.17 8.95
C GLU A 21 15.59 17.88 8.61
N TYR A 22 15.10 16.73 9.09
CA TYR A 22 15.84 15.48 9.01
C TYR A 22 15.41 14.70 7.77
N GLU A 23 16.10 14.95 6.66
CA GLU A 23 15.89 14.25 5.38
C GLU A 23 15.97 12.72 5.51
N GLY A 24 16.74 12.21 6.48
CA GLY A 24 16.84 10.78 6.77
C GLY A 24 15.51 10.14 7.15
N LEU A 25 14.68 10.81 7.97
CA LEU A 25 13.38 10.26 8.41
C LEU A 25 12.43 10.15 7.22
N VAL A 26 12.42 11.17 6.36
CA VAL A 26 11.53 11.17 5.18
C VAL A 26 11.88 10.02 4.26
N ARG A 27 13.18 9.79 4.05
CA ARG A 27 13.68 8.66 3.28
C ARG A 27 13.30 7.32 3.91
N ASP A 28 13.47 7.17 5.22
CA ASP A 28 13.13 5.92 5.92
C ASP A 28 11.63 5.62 5.91
N ILE A 29 10.82 6.67 6.05
CA ILE A 29 9.36 6.59 5.91
C ILE A 29 8.96 6.22 4.48
N GLY A 30 9.56 6.87 3.47
CA GLY A 30 9.32 6.56 2.06
C GLY A 30 9.64 5.12 1.73
N ASN A 31 10.85 4.66 2.10
CA ASN A 31 11.29 3.27 1.93
C ASN A 31 10.36 2.26 2.63
N THR A 32 9.90 2.58 3.83
CA THR A 32 8.96 1.73 4.58
C THR A 32 7.60 1.68 3.88
N THR A 33 7.13 2.82 3.39
CA THR A 33 5.84 2.94 2.68
C THR A 33 5.87 2.19 1.34
N GLU A 34 6.97 2.26 0.59
CA GLU A 34 7.20 1.43 -0.59
C GLU A 34 7.12 -0.06 -0.23
N ALA A 35 7.90 -0.49 0.76
CA ALA A 35 8.00 -1.91 1.13
C ALA A 35 6.63 -2.48 1.52
N TYR A 36 5.86 -1.75 2.31
CA TYR A 36 4.50 -2.16 2.71
C TYR A 36 3.52 -2.11 1.55
N THR A 37 3.62 -1.13 0.64
CA THR A 37 2.81 -1.08 -0.57
C THR A 37 3.04 -2.32 -1.45
N ARG A 38 4.31 -2.67 -1.69
CA ARG A 38 4.67 -3.88 -2.44
C ARG A 38 4.20 -5.16 -1.74
N LYS A 39 4.33 -5.23 -0.42
CA LYS A 39 3.83 -6.35 0.38
C LYS A 39 2.32 -6.53 0.21
N MET A 40 1.57 -5.44 0.37
CA MET A 40 0.11 -5.45 0.22
C MET A 40 -0.32 -5.79 -1.21
N ALA A 41 0.37 -5.28 -2.23
CA ALA A 41 0.10 -5.64 -3.62
C ALA A 41 0.30 -7.15 -3.87
N ASN A 42 1.39 -7.73 -3.36
CA ASN A 42 1.66 -9.17 -3.52
C ASN A 42 0.64 -10.04 -2.77
N GLU A 43 0.26 -9.68 -1.55
CA GLU A 43 -0.76 -10.39 -0.79
C GLU A 43 -2.14 -10.27 -1.45
N SER A 44 -2.52 -9.07 -1.91
CA SER A 44 -3.73 -8.83 -2.69
C SER A 44 -3.78 -9.69 -3.95
N ALA A 45 -2.66 -9.77 -4.67
CA ALA A 45 -2.52 -10.61 -5.85
C ALA A 45 -2.72 -12.10 -5.50
N SER A 46 -2.19 -12.56 -4.36
CA SER A 46 -2.35 -13.95 -3.90
C SER A 46 -3.81 -14.31 -3.56
N TYR A 47 -4.60 -13.33 -3.10
CA TYR A 47 -6.02 -13.50 -2.78
C TYR A 47 -6.94 -13.35 -3.99
N ALA A 48 -6.49 -12.66 -5.04
CA ALA A 48 -7.30 -12.38 -6.21
C ALA A 48 -7.74 -13.66 -6.94
N PRO A 49 -8.97 -13.69 -7.51
CA PRO A 49 -9.45 -14.85 -8.25
C PRO A 49 -8.60 -15.10 -9.51
N VAL A 50 -8.24 -16.37 -9.74
CA VAL A 50 -7.38 -16.77 -10.85
C VAL A 50 -8.18 -17.55 -11.88
N LYS A 51 -8.40 -16.93 -13.05
CA LYS A 51 -8.83 -17.63 -14.27
C LYS A 51 -7.67 -17.77 -15.27
N THR A 52 -7.06 -16.65 -15.63
CA THR A 52 -5.92 -16.57 -16.56
C THR A 52 -4.65 -16.01 -15.91
N GLY A 53 -4.75 -15.52 -14.67
CA GLY A 53 -3.65 -14.83 -13.97
C GLY A 53 -3.52 -13.34 -14.28
N LYS A 54 -4.23 -12.80 -15.28
CA LYS A 54 -4.13 -11.38 -15.68
C LYS A 54 -4.36 -10.41 -14.52
N LEU A 55 -5.45 -10.62 -13.76
CA LEU A 55 -5.80 -9.79 -12.58
C LEU A 55 -4.72 -9.85 -11.49
N ARG A 56 -4.22 -11.05 -11.19
CA ARG A 56 -3.16 -11.24 -10.19
C ARG A 56 -1.91 -10.47 -10.60
N ASN A 57 -1.49 -10.64 -11.85
CA ASN A 57 -0.25 -10.05 -12.34
C ASN A 57 -0.36 -8.52 -12.44
N SER A 58 -1.52 -7.99 -12.84
CA SER A 58 -1.73 -6.54 -12.87
C SER A 58 -1.68 -5.91 -11.48
N ILE A 59 -2.15 -6.62 -10.44
CA ILE A 59 -2.06 -6.12 -9.06
C ILE A 59 -0.61 -6.13 -8.58
N ALA A 60 0.11 -7.24 -8.74
CA ALA A 60 1.48 -7.37 -8.25
C ALA A 60 2.44 -6.35 -8.88
N ALA A 61 2.20 -5.96 -10.14
CA ALA A 61 2.99 -4.98 -10.88
C ALA A 61 2.52 -3.52 -10.69
N SER A 62 1.43 -3.28 -9.97
CA SER A 62 0.82 -1.95 -9.83
C SER A 62 1.41 -0.96 -8.81
N PRO A 63 2.28 -1.34 -7.85
CA PRO A 63 2.87 -0.36 -6.94
C PRO A 63 3.56 0.79 -7.69
N GLU A 64 3.13 2.01 -7.41
CA GLU A 64 3.77 3.22 -7.94
C GLU A 64 3.87 4.32 -6.86
N GLU A 65 4.97 5.07 -6.94
CA GLU A 65 5.21 6.24 -6.11
C GLU A 65 4.40 7.43 -6.63
N ILE A 66 3.71 8.12 -5.71
CA ILE A 66 2.96 9.34 -6.01
C ILE A 66 3.69 10.56 -5.47
N ASP A 67 4.31 10.41 -4.31
CA ASP A 67 5.16 11.41 -3.64
C ASP A 67 6.14 10.68 -2.71
N GLN A 68 7.11 11.39 -2.14
CA GLN A 68 8.22 10.85 -1.36
C GLN A 68 7.80 9.91 -0.21
N THR A 69 6.60 10.10 0.34
CA THR A 69 6.03 9.26 1.42
C THR A 69 4.67 8.68 1.06
N THR A 70 4.25 8.79 -0.21
CA THR A 70 2.92 8.35 -0.66
C THR A 70 3.06 7.39 -1.82
N TRP A 71 2.48 6.21 -1.65
CA TRP A 71 2.49 5.16 -2.66
C TRP A 71 1.06 4.70 -2.92
N GLU A 72 0.81 4.10 -4.08
CA GLU A 72 -0.48 3.48 -4.36
C GLU A 72 -0.32 2.19 -5.16
N TYR A 73 -1.31 1.31 -5.05
CA TYR A 73 -1.40 0.10 -5.84
C TYR A 73 -2.87 -0.22 -6.16
N GLY A 74 -3.12 -1.12 -7.09
CA GLY A 74 -4.47 -1.45 -7.54
C GLY A 74 -4.46 -2.44 -8.68
N SER A 75 -5.20 -2.15 -9.75
CA SER A 75 -5.19 -2.97 -10.96
C SER A 75 -5.53 -2.12 -12.18
N ASP A 76 -5.04 -2.53 -13.34
CA ASP A 76 -5.34 -1.90 -14.63
C ASP A 76 -6.49 -2.60 -15.39
N VAL A 77 -7.03 -3.71 -14.87
CA VAL A 77 -8.14 -4.42 -15.51
C VAL A 77 -9.50 -3.94 -15.02
N ASP A 78 -10.41 -3.70 -15.94
CA ASP A 78 -11.73 -3.09 -15.65
C ASP A 78 -12.58 -3.89 -14.66
N TYR A 79 -12.48 -5.23 -14.72
CA TYR A 79 -13.24 -6.11 -13.87
C TYR A 79 -12.66 -6.26 -12.45
N ALA A 80 -11.50 -5.66 -12.13
CA ALA A 80 -10.88 -5.78 -10.82
C ALA A 80 -11.83 -5.30 -9.71
N LYS A 81 -12.45 -4.13 -9.90
CA LYS A 81 -13.42 -3.57 -8.94
C LYS A 81 -14.65 -4.46 -8.80
N ILE A 82 -15.16 -5.02 -9.88
CA ILE A 82 -16.30 -5.94 -9.81
C ILE A 82 -15.93 -7.16 -8.96
N GLN A 83 -14.80 -7.80 -9.27
CA GLN A 83 -14.34 -8.98 -8.53
C GLN A 83 -14.10 -8.68 -7.04
N GLU A 84 -13.52 -7.53 -6.72
CA GLU A 84 -13.23 -7.10 -5.35
C GLU A 84 -14.50 -7.03 -4.47
N TYR A 85 -15.65 -6.70 -5.05
CA TYR A 85 -16.89 -6.52 -4.27
C TYR A 85 -17.90 -7.66 -4.45
N THR A 86 -17.92 -8.33 -5.61
CA THR A 86 -19.01 -9.27 -5.95
C THR A 86 -18.58 -10.73 -6.03
N ASN A 87 -17.27 -11.04 -6.00
CA ASN A 87 -16.84 -12.43 -6.08
C ASN A 87 -17.31 -13.22 -4.85
N LYS A 88 -17.83 -14.44 -5.05
CA LYS A 88 -18.43 -15.23 -3.96
C LYS A 88 -17.41 -15.69 -2.91
N THR A 89 -16.21 -16.07 -3.34
CA THR A 89 -15.20 -16.73 -2.49
C THR A 89 -13.90 -15.93 -2.36
N HIS A 90 -13.60 -15.06 -3.34
CA HIS A 90 -12.36 -14.28 -3.40
C HIS A 90 -12.58 -12.77 -3.31
N LYS A 91 -13.76 -12.29 -2.90
CA LYS A 91 -13.98 -10.84 -2.69
C LYS A 91 -13.05 -10.29 -1.62
N ALA A 92 -12.90 -8.97 -1.63
CA ALA A 92 -12.10 -8.20 -0.69
C ALA A 92 -10.60 -8.53 -0.73
N PHE A 93 -10.05 -8.96 -1.87
CA PHE A 93 -8.64 -9.33 -1.97
C PHE A 93 -7.70 -8.14 -1.73
N ILE A 94 -8.06 -6.94 -2.19
CA ILE A 94 -7.32 -5.70 -1.89
C ILE A 94 -7.62 -5.24 -0.47
N ARG A 95 -8.89 -5.06 -0.11
CA ARG A 95 -9.25 -4.50 1.21
C ARG A 95 -8.79 -5.36 2.39
N LYS A 96 -8.80 -6.68 2.23
CA LYS A 96 -8.28 -7.60 3.25
C LYS A 96 -6.77 -7.45 3.43
N SER A 97 -6.02 -7.29 2.34
CA SER A 97 -4.57 -7.08 2.44
C SER A 97 -4.23 -5.75 3.11
N VAL A 98 -4.98 -4.69 2.79
CA VAL A 98 -4.85 -3.38 3.48
C VAL A 98 -5.10 -3.57 4.98
N TRP A 99 -6.24 -4.15 5.34
CA TRP A 99 -6.59 -4.40 6.74
C TRP A 99 -5.53 -5.21 7.50
N ASN A 100 -5.00 -6.26 6.87
CA ASN A 100 -3.97 -7.12 7.47
C ASN A 100 -2.64 -6.39 7.71
N ASN A 101 -2.34 -5.33 6.97
CA ASN A 101 -1.06 -4.62 7.04
C ASN A 101 -1.16 -3.23 7.69
N GLU A 102 -2.35 -2.70 7.93
CA GLU A 102 -2.57 -1.37 8.52
C GLU A 102 -1.87 -1.21 9.88
N LEU A 103 -2.13 -2.12 10.82
CA LEU A 103 -1.51 -2.06 12.15
C LEU A 103 0.02 -2.29 12.09
N PRO A 104 0.54 -3.35 11.44
CA PRO A 104 1.98 -3.55 11.32
C PRO A 104 2.71 -2.39 10.61
N TYR A 105 2.06 -1.72 9.65
CA TYR A 105 2.61 -0.53 9.00
C TYR A 105 2.70 0.63 9.98
N THR A 106 1.60 0.93 10.66
CA THR A 106 1.51 2.01 11.64
C THR A 106 2.54 1.84 12.78
N GLU A 107 2.69 0.63 13.30
CA GLU A 107 3.69 0.30 14.32
C GLU A 107 5.13 0.53 13.82
N LYS A 108 5.41 0.16 12.56
CA LYS A 108 6.72 0.34 11.96
C LYS A 108 7.07 1.82 11.80
N ILE A 109 6.13 2.64 11.33
CA ILE A 109 6.31 4.09 11.21
C ILE A 109 6.53 4.72 12.60
N ASN A 110 5.70 4.35 13.59
CA ASN A 110 5.85 4.83 14.97
C ASN A 110 7.23 4.47 15.56
N SER A 111 7.77 3.29 15.24
CA SER A 111 9.10 2.89 15.66
C SER A 111 10.20 3.79 15.06
N LEU A 112 10.10 4.16 13.78
CA LEU A 112 11.07 5.05 13.13
C LEU A 112 11.07 6.44 13.78
N VAL A 113 9.87 6.99 14.02
CA VAL A 113 9.73 8.30 14.67
C VAL A 113 10.30 8.28 16.09
N ARG A 114 10.05 7.21 16.87
CA ARG A 114 10.58 7.09 18.24
C ARG A 114 12.11 6.97 18.30
N GLN A 115 12.74 6.39 17.29
CA GLN A 115 14.20 6.25 17.25
C GLN A 115 14.92 7.59 17.10
N LEU A 116 14.27 8.62 16.56
CA LEU A 116 14.84 9.97 16.46
C LEU A 116 14.78 10.77 17.76
N GLY A 117 13.84 10.44 18.65
CA GLY A 117 13.70 11.11 19.94
C GLY A 117 14.62 10.56 21.03
N ARG A 118 15.51 9.61 20.69
CA ARG A 118 16.54 9.05 21.58
C ARG A 118 17.91 9.55 21.14
#